data_AF-A0A2P4P103-F1
#
_entry.id   AF-A0A2P4P103-F1
#
_cell.length_a   1.000
_cell.length_b   1.000
_cell.length_c   1.000
_cell.angle_alpha   90.00
_cell.angle_beta   90.00
_cell.angle_gamma   90.00
#
_symmetry.space_group_name_H-M   'P 1'
#
loop_
_entity.id
_entity.type
_entity.pdbx_description
1 polymer ?
#
loop_
_entity_poly.entity_id
_entity_poly.type
_entity_poly.pdbx_seq_one_letter_code
_entity_poly.pdbx_strand_id
1 'polypeptide(L)'
;MEKTAVLETTVAVISHSDTITIDTVELIIPPSQFISLIKDVSNILSKVIELYRSAQHNKNITRILVERISVASASINVLHARDDLLTSTYYKILQRLVQVLHNMKEYIEEITQYNTVQKFLGTEMIEKKFKELCKEYDSCIILLNSNLSVNFNFNTEQEDKIIKEDIVQLSKFQKVLAECINDVKQKVTHTNDQMNLIVERVSEMAITMQSMQSNMKSMTYTEDNKIQKRIDNIFRISSLPFEDYEEADEEGRGYKIYKLRKYVHIKTKDEFAFKVLDPSHINEVKNQVTILMKLKDCQNIINFYGLTSNGLETYLVTEWAEKGNLREYILDHEQNIDLKLKLKLAYDIAKGLNFLNSVKIVHQDIRSVNIVITDHDVAKITNFKYSRKFDEAKHNLVQNEDYVRYNAPEMLRRRTAGDYSIKYDTKCEVYSFGIILWEIAERKVPYDQFVDFIAIAKIVMGGYREKFTSGTDIPKKYQELVNKSVDPNPGYRPIFSKVLTDLQDIFRSLETPTNYPNSLNSNITPPVQKMTQGYEKKSV
;
A
#
# COMPACT_ATOMS: atom_id res chain seq x y z
N MET A 1 -3.30 70.93 0.99
CA MET A 1 -2.46 69.92 0.31
C MET A 1 -1.90 69.00 1.38
N GLU A 2 -2.72 68.06 1.86
CA GLU A 2 -2.28 66.97 2.72
C GLU A 2 -1.69 65.86 1.83
N LYS A 3 -0.44 65.47 2.10
CA LYS A 3 0.23 64.37 1.42
C LYS A 3 -0.07 63.08 2.16
N THR A 4 -0.88 62.24 1.54
CA THR A 4 -1.07 60.83 1.83
C THR A 4 0.26 60.09 1.75
N ALA A 5 0.75 59.56 2.87
CA ALA A 5 1.88 58.64 2.89
C ALA A 5 1.36 57.23 2.61
N VAL A 6 1.68 56.72 1.42
CA VAL A 6 1.43 55.34 1.01
C VAL A 6 2.46 54.45 1.73
N LEU A 7 2.01 53.56 2.62
CA LEU A 7 2.84 52.49 3.16
C LEU A 7 2.97 51.40 2.09
N GLU A 8 4.18 51.27 1.54
CA GLU A 8 4.57 50.15 0.69
C GLU A 8 4.46 48.83 1.46
N THR A 9 3.74 47.88 0.86
CA THR A 9 3.52 46.54 1.37
C THR A 9 4.73 45.66 1.04
N THR A 10 5.76 45.70 1.89
CA THR A 10 6.89 44.77 1.78
C THR A 10 6.57 43.52 2.60
N VAL A 11 6.18 42.45 1.91
CA VAL A 11 6.07 41.09 2.49
C VAL A 11 7.49 40.61 2.77
N ALA A 12 7.99 40.83 4.00
CA ALA A 12 9.25 40.26 4.46
C ALA A 12 9.02 38.78 4.81
N VAL A 13 9.66 37.89 4.05
CA VAL A 13 9.75 36.46 4.35
C VAL A 13 10.60 36.30 5.62
N ILE A 14 9.98 35.92 6.73
CA ILE A 14 10.68 35.66 8.00
C ILE A 14 11.39 34.31 7.88
N SER A 15 12.69 34.29 8.17
CA SER A 15 13.56 33.13 7.99
C SER A 15 13.49 32.15 9.18
N HIS A 16 14.09 30.97 9.04
CA HIS A 16 14.01 29.85 10.00
C HIS A 16 14.65 30.10 11.39
N SER A 17 15.24 31.28 11.67
CA SER A 17 15.98 31.55 12.91
C SER A 17 15.55 32.79 13.70
N ASP A 18 14.47 33.46 13.32
CA ASP A 18 14.14 34.77 13.92
C ASP A 18 13.42 34.62 15.27
N THR A 19 14.16 34.88 16.36
CA THR A 19 13.59 35.09 17.70
C THR A 19 12.52 36.18 17.62
N ILE A 20 11.30 35.91 18.11
CA ILE A 20 10.22 36.91 18.15
C ILE A 20 10.66 38.05 19.08
N THR A 21 11.06 39.17 18.49
CA THR A 21 11.29 40.42 19.21
C THR A 21 9.93 41.05 19.54
N ILE A 22 9.64 41.15 20.84
CA ILE A 22 8.48 41.87 21.35
C ILE A 22 8.70 43.35 21.06
N ASP A 23 7.77 43.99 20.32
CA ASP A 23 7.89 45.41 20.00
C ASP A 23 7.77 46.23 21.30
N THR A 24 8.61 47.25 21.44
CA THR A 24 8.55 48.18 22.59
C THR A 24 7.31 49.09 22.57
N VAL A 25 6.55 49.09 21.46
CA VAL A 25 5.29 49.80 21.26
C VAL A 25 4.32 48.89 20.50
N GLU A 26 3.17 48.54 21.11
CA GLU A 26 2.14 47.73 20.46
C GLU A 26 1.24 48.59 19.56
N LEU A 27 1.14 48.21 18.29
CA LEU A 27 0.20 48.82 17.34
C LEU A 27 -1.08 48.00 17.26
N ILE A 28 -2.23 48.66 17.19
CA ILE A 28 -3.51 47.99 16.94
C ILE A 28 -3.58 47.63 15.45
N ILE A 29 -3.80 46.35 15.15
CA ILE A 29 -3.87 45.83 13.78
C ILE A 29 -5.35 45.65 13.39
N PRO A 30 -5.76 46.03 12.15
CA PRO A 30 -7.15 45.89 11.73
C PRO A 30 -7.66 44.44 11.79
N PRO A 31 -8.90 44.19 12.28
CA PRO A 31 -9.49 42.86 12.36
C PRO A 31 -9.48 42.10 11.02
N SER A 32 -9.59 42.82 9.90
CA SER A 32 -9.57 42.25 8.54
C SER A 32 -8.29 41.47 8.23
N GLN A 33 -7.14 41.85 8.80
CA GLN A 33 -5.88 41.13 8.60
C GLN A 33 -5.87 39.79 9.34
N PHE A 34 -6.50 39.71 10.52
CA PHE A 34 -6.63 38.47 11.27
C PHE A 34 -7.60 37.48 10.61
N ILE A 35 -8.68 37.97 9.99
CA ILE A 35 -9.67 37.13 9.29
C ILE A 35 -9.00 36.26 8.20
N SER A 36 -8.02 36.80 7.47
CA SER A 36 -7.28 36.03 6.45
C SER A 36 -6.54 34.85 7.08
N LEU A 37 -5.80 35.10 8.17
CA LEU A 37 -5.03 34.08 8.88
C LEU A 37 -5.93 32.99 9.49
N ILE A 38 -7.08 33.37 10.06
CA ILE A 38 -8.08 32.43 10.61
C ILE A 38 -8.63 31.51 9.52
N LYS A 39 -8.93 32.08 8.34
CA LYS A 39 -9.39 31.32 7.18
C LYS A 39 -8.33 30.33 6.71
N ASP A 40 -7.07 30.74 6.67
CA ASP A 40 -5.95 29.86 6.29
C ASP A 40 -5.82 28.68 7.25
N VAL A 41 -5.89 28.90 8.56
CA VAL A 41 -5.88 27.82 9.56
C VAL A 41 -7.06 26.86 9.36
N SER A 42 -8.25 27.37 9.09
CA SER A 42 -9.44 26.55 8.85
C SER A 42 -9.30 25.67 7.59
N ASN A 43 -8.70 26.23 6.53
CA ASN A 43 -8.39 25.50 5.30
C ASN A 43 -7.33 24.41 5.55
N ILE A 44 -6.26 24.75 6.28
CA ILE A 44 -5.22 23.80 6.68
C ILE A 44 -5.84 22.64 7.47
N LEU A 45 -6.63 22.92 8.50
CA LEU A 45 -7.30 21.91 9.33
C LEU A 45 -8.17 20.97 8.49
N SER A 46 -9.00 21.54 7.61
CA SER A 46 -9.86 20.76 6.71
C SER A 46 -9.04 19.82 5.83
N LYS A 47 -7.90 20.31 5.30
CA LYS A 47 -7.04 19.51 4.42
C LYS A 47 -6.31 18.39 5.18
N VAL A 48 -5.77 18.66 6.37
CA VAL A 48 -5.06 17.63 7.15
C VAL A 48 -6.00 16.54 7.67
N ILE A 49 -7.27 16.86 7.95
CA ILE A 49 -8.30 15.86 8.30
C ILE A 49 -8.57 14.92 7.11
N GLU A 50 -8.64 15.45 5.88
CA GLU A 50 -8.80 14.64 4.67
C GLU A 50 -7.60 13.70 4.48
N LEU A 51 -6.38 14.23 4.60
CA LEU A 51 -5.14 13.46 4.50
C LEU A 51 -5.09 12.34 5.54
N TYR A 52 -5.40 12.64 6.81
CA TYR A 52 -5.48 11.65 7.88
C TYR A 52 -6.47 10.50 7.58
N ARG A 53 -7.65 10.82 7.02
CA ARG A 53 -8.65 9.81 6.66
C ARG A 53 -8.15 8.89 5.55
N SER A 54 -7.41 9.44 4.59
CA SER A 54 -6.86 8.71 3.45
C SER A 54 -5.49 8.03 3.71
N ALA A 55 -4.83 8.35 4.83
CA ALA A 55 -3.48 7.92 5.14
C ALA A 55 -3.37 6.38 5.22
N GLN A 56 -2.45 5.82 4.43
CA GLN A 56 -2.12 4.40 4.45
C GLN A 56 -0.94 4.09 5.39
N HIS A 57 -0.04 5.05 5.61
CA HIS A 57 1.15 4.91 6.45
C HIS A 57 1.23 6.08 7.44
N ASN A 58 2.05 5.94 8.49
CA ASN A 58 2.32 6.98 9.49
C ASN A 58 1.05 7.60 10.10
N LYS A 59 0.02 6.76 10.28
CA LYS A 59 -1.32 7.21 10.67
C LYS A 59 -1.34 7.77 12.09
N ASN A 60 -0.49 7.27 12.98
CA ASN A 60 -0.43 7.77 14.35
C ASN A 60 0.34 9.09 14.43
N ILE A 61 1.46 9.21 13.70
CA ILE A 61 2.19 10.48 13.55
C ILE A 61 1.24 11.56 12.98
N THR A 62 0.50 11.21 11.93
CA THR A 62 -0.48 12.11 11.31
C THR A 62 -1.56 12.51 12.30
N ARG A 63 -2.10 11.57 13.08
CA ARG A 63 -3.12 11.84 14.11
C ARG A 63 -2.66 12.91 15.10
N ILE A 64 -1.44 12.78 15.63
CA ILE A 64 -0.87 13.72 16.61
C ILE A 64 -0.80 15.14 16.02
N LEU A 65 -0.31 15.26 14.78
CA LEU A 65 -0.22 16.56 14.12
C LEU A 65 -1.60 17.17 13.82
N VAL A 66 -2.59 16.35 13.43
CA VAL A 66 -3.98 16.83 13.25
C VAL A 66 -4.57 17.31 14.58
N GLU A 67 -4.33 16.60 15.68
CA GLU A 67 -4.78 17.01 17.02
C GLU A 67 -4.16 18.36 17.41
N ARG A 68 -2.86 18.55 17.18
CA ARG A 68 -2.16 19.82 17.40
C ARG A 68 -2.75 20.95 16.54
N ILE A 69 -2.92 20.75 15.24
CA ILE A 69 -3.53 21.75 14.35
C ILE A 69 -4.98 22.09 14.79
N SER A 70 -5.74 21.09 15.27
CA SER A 70 -7.11 21.30 15.78
C SER A 70 -7.12 22.18 17.03
N VAL A 71 -6.17 21.96 17.94
CA VAL A 71 -5.98 22.79 19.14
C VAL A 71 -5.64 24.23 18.75
N ALA A 72 -4.68 24.43 17.84
CA ALA A 72 -4.33 25.78 17.36
C ALA A 72 -5.54 26.48 16.72
N SER A 73 -6.32 25.77 15.89
CA SER A 73 -7.54 26.31 15.30
C SER A 73 -8.56 26.74 16.36
N ALA A 74 -8.76 25.94 17.40
CA ALA A 74 -9.65 26.27 18.50
C ALA A 74 -9.17 27.53 19.26
N SER A 75 -7.87 27.61 19.60
CA SER A 75 -7.28 28.77 20.26
C SER A 75 -7.41 30.05 19.44
N ILE A 76 -7.23 29.95 18.11
CA ILE A 76 -7.35 31.09 17.20
C ILE A 76 -8.80 31.57 17.06
N ASN A 77 -9.78 30.66 17.09
CA ASN A 77 -11.19 31.04 17.08
C ASN A 77 -11.61 31.81 18.34
N VAL A 78 -10.99 31.52 19.49
CA VAL A 78 -11.21 32.28 20.73
C VAL A 78 -10.70 33.72 20.59
N LEU A 79 -9.64 33.97 19.81
CA LEU A 79 -9.10 35.32 19.56
C LEU A 79 -10.07 36.22 18.78
N HIS A 80 -10.84 35.65 17.86
CA HIS A 80 -11.85 36.39 17.09
C HIS A 80 -12.96 36.99 17.98
N ALA A 81 -13.12 36.50 19.21
CA ALA A 81 -14.10 36.99 20.17
C ALA A 81 -13.57 38.11 21.09
N ARG A 82 -12.31 38.55 20.92
CA ARG A 82 -11.63 39.49 21.83
C ARG A 82 -10.87 40.59 21.08
N ASP A 83 -11.51 41.75 20.98
CA ASP A 83 -10.95 42.94 20.32
C ASP A 83 -9.67 43.49 21.00
N ASP A 84 -9.48 43.17 22.29
CA ASP A 84 -8.35 43.64 23.10
C ASP A 84 -7.02 42.94 22.81
N LEU A 85 -7.04 41.87 22.01
CA LEU A 85 -5.85 41.07 21.65
C LEU A 85 -5.36 41.34 20.22
N LEU A 86 -5.93 42.32 19.51
CA LEU A 86 -5.58 42.68 18.13
C LEU A 86 -4.31 43.55 18.03
N THR A 87 -3.22 43.13 18.69
CA THR A 87 -1.95 43.86 18.73
C THR A 87 -0.96 43.37 17.67
N SER A 88 0.04 44.21 17.35
CA SER A 88 1.12 43.86 16.42
C SER A 88 1.92 42.64 16.89
N THR A 89 2.13 42.50 18.21
CA THR A 89 2.76 41.34 18.84
C THR A 89 1.95 40.07 18.54
N TYR A 90 0.64 40.11 18.78
CA TYR A 90 -0.26 38.98 18.53
C TYR A 90 -0.32 38.60 17.05
N TYR A 91 -0.36 39.61 16.18
CA TYR A 91 -0.37 39.40 14.74
C TYR A 91 0.89 38.68 14.27
N LYS A 92 2.09 39.06 14.76
CA LYS A 92 3.36 38.38 14.47
C LYS A 92 3.40 36.94 14.97
N ILE A 93 2.92 36.69 16.20
CA ILE A 93 2.81 35.34 16.76
C ILE A 93 1.89 34.47 15.89
N LEU A 94 0.74 35.01 15.49
CA LEU A 94 -0.22 34.30 14.64
C LEU A 94 0.34 34.01 13.24
N GLN A 95 1.04 34.96 12.62
CA GLN A 95 1.72 34.74 11.35
C GLN A 95 2.75 33.61 11.45
N ARG A 96 3.56 33.58 12.51
CA ARG A 96 4.53 32.51 12.73
C ARG A 96 3.83 31.17 12.95
N LEU A 97 2.77 31.14 13.76
CA LEU A 97 1.98 29.93 14.00
C LEU A 97 1.40 29.41 12.68
N VAL A 98 0.75 30.24 11.87
CA VAL A 98 0.21 29.87 10.54
C VAL A 98 1.30 29.27 9.64
N GLN A 99 2.51 29.85 9.63
CA GLN A 99 3.64 29.29 8.89
C GLN A 99 4.03 27.89 9.39
N VAL A 100 4.10 27.69 10.71
CA VAL A 100 4.37 26.36 11.30
C VAL A 100 3.26 25.37 10.94
N LEU A 101 1.99 25.78 10.97
CA LEU A 101 0.87 24.92 10.56
C LEU A 101 0.94 24.56 9.07
N HIS A 102 1.40 25.47 8.20
CA HIS A 102 1.68 25.17 6.80
C HIS A 102 2.78 24.12 6.66
N ASN A 103 3.90 24.28 7.37
CA ASN A 103 5.01 23.32 7.35
C ASN A 103 4.56 21.94 7.86
N MET A 104 3.72 21.90 8.89
CA MET A 104 3.11 20.66 9.40
C MET A 104 2.18 20.03 8.37
N LYS A 105 1.34 20.82 7.70
CA LYS A 105 0.45 20.33 6.62
C LYS A 105 1.26 19.72 5.48
N GLU A 106 2.30 20.40 5.00
CA GLU A 106 3.19 19.88 3.96
C GLU A 106 3.87 18.58 4.42
N TYR A 107 4.37 18.54 5.66
CA TYR A 107 4.93 17.31 6.21
C TYR A 107 3.91 16.17 6.30
N ILE A 108 2.65 16.44 6.69
CA ILE A 108 1.56 15.44 6.66
C ILE A 108 1.32 14.95 5.24
N GLU A 109 1.24 15.84 4.24
CA GLU A 109 1.14 15.47 2.83
C GLU A 109 2.31 14.57 2.41
N GLU A 110 3.52 14.88 2.88
CA GLU A 110 4.73 14.09 2.65
C GLU A 110 4.64 12.69 3.27
N ILE A 111 4.26 12.57 4.54
CA ILE A 111 4.32 11.28 5.27
C ILE A 111 3.14 10.35 5.04
N THR A 112 1.99 10.88 4.59
CA THR A 112 0.76 10.10 4.36
C THR A 112 0.68 9.51 2.95
N GLN A 113 1.36 10.13 2.00
CA GLN A 113 1.40 9.71 0.60
C GLN A 113 2.73 9.02 0.29
N TYR A 114 2.68 7.73 -0.06
CA TYR A 114 3.89 6.93 -0.33
C TYR A 114 4.78 7.55 -1.42
N ASN A 115 4.19 8.23 -2.41
CA ASN A 115 4.88 8.98 -3.47
C ASN A 115 5.62 10.24 -2.98
N THR A 116 5.37 10.70 -1.77
CA THR A 116 5.97 11.92 -1.22
C THR A 116 6.92 11.59 -0.06
N VAL A 117 6.68 10.48 0.68
CA VAL A 117 7.65 9.85 1.60
C VAL A 117 8.95 9.48 0.87
N GLN A 118 8.91 9.36 -0.47
CA GLN A 118 10.06 9.23 -1.37
C GLN A 118 11.20 10.22 -1.10
N LYS A 119 10.91 11.41 -0.54
CA LYS A 119 11.93 12.41 -0.19
C LYS A 119 12.60 12.18 1.17
N PHE A 120 12.04 11.30 1.99
CA PHE A 120 12.52 10.94 3.33
C PHE A 120 13.02 9.49 3.33
N LEU A 121 14.06 9.22 2.54
CA LEU A 121 14.74 7.92 2.46
C LEU A 121 15.66 7.65 3.67
N GLY A 122 15.14 7.94 4.85
CA GLY A 122 15.70 7.54 6.13
C GLY A 122 14.61 7.65 7.17
N THR A 123 14.25 6.54 7.82
CA THR A 123 13.33 6.55 8.96
C THR A 123 13.77 7.51 10.07
N GLU A 124 15.08 7.78 10.16
CA GLU A 124 15.67 8.80 11.03
C GLU A 124 15.28 10.24 10.66
N MET A 125 15.05 10.56 9.38
CA MET A 125 14.62 11.90 8.95
C MET A 125 13.15 12.18 9.28
N ILE A 126 12.29 11.14 9.27
CA ILE A 126 10.88 11.26 9.67
C ILE A 126 10.81 11.66 11.14
N GLU A 127 11.52 10.93 12.01
CA GLU A 127 11.58 11.24 13.45
C GLU A 127 12.11 12.65 13.71
N LYS A 128 13.23 13.01 13.08
CA LYS A 128 13.87 14.31 13.26
C LYS A 128 12.96 15.46 12.84
N LYS A 129 12.39 15.41 11.63
CA LYS A 129 11.51 16.47 11.11
C LYS A 129 10.23 16.60 11.93
N PHE A 130 9.66 15.49 12.40
CA PHE A 130 8.51 15.53 13.32
C PHE A 130 8.87 16.28 14.61
N LYS A 131 10.01 15.95 15.24
CA LYS A 131 10.45 16.57 16.49
C LYS A 131 10.73 18.07 16.34
N GLU A 132 11.35 18.46 15.23
CA GLU A 132 11.60 19.87 14.90
C GLU A 132 10.28 20.66 14.75
N LEU A 133 9.31 20.13 14.00
CA LEU A 133 8.00 20.77 13.82
C LEU A 133 7.22 20.89 15.12
N CYS A 134 7.19 19.85 15.96
CA CYS A 134 6.52 19.89 17.26
C CYS A 134 7.16 20.95 18.17
N LYS A 135 8.48 21.07 18.18
CA LYS A 135 9.20 22.08 18.97
C LYS A 135 8.86 23.52 18.51
N GLU A 136 8.80 23.76 17.20
CA GLU A 136 8.40 25.06 16.65
C GLU A 136 6.95 25.40 17.01
N TYR A 137 6.06 24.43 16.92
CA TYR A 137 4.65 24.58 17.30
C TYR A 137 4.49 24.88 18.79
N ASP A 138 5.15 24.10 19.66
CA ASP A 138 5.08 24.28 21.10
C ASP A 138 5.57 25.67 21.51
N SER A 139 6.63 26.15 20.87
CA SER A 139 7.15 27.51 21.08
C SER A 139 6.12 28.59 20.73
N CYS A 140 5.41 28.43 19.60
CA CYS A 140 4.36 29.37 19.18
C CYS A 140 3.15 29.33 20.12
N ILE A 141 2.72 28.14 20.52
CA ILE A 141 1.56 27.95 21.40
C ILE A 141 1.85 28.45 22.82
N ILE A 142 3.06 28.25 23.36
CA ILE A 142 3.45 28.82 24.66
C ILE A 142 3.36 30.36 24.62
N LEU A 143 3.86 30.99 23.56
CA LEU A 143 3.80 32.45 23.38
C LEU A 143 2.37 32.96 23.15
N LEU A 144 1.53 32.17 22.48
CA LEU A 144 0.11 32.49 22.34
C LEU A 144 -0.60 32.41 23.70
N ASN A 145 -0.26 31.41 24.53
CA ASN A 145 -0.96 31.14 25.79
C ASN A 145 -0.47 31.90 27.01
N SER A 146 0.78 32.36 27.03
CA SER A 146 1.23 33.34 28.02
C SER A 146 0.30 34.57 28.04
N ASN A 147 -0.42 34.80 26.95
CA ASN A 147 -1.41 35.85 26.79
C ASN A 147 -2.88 35.38 26.88
N LEU A 148 -3.17 34.07 26.90
CA LEU A 148 -4.54 33.50 26.95
C LEU A 148 -4.90 32.76 28.24
N SER A 149 -3.92 32.46 29.11
CA SER A 149 -4.12 31.72 30.37
C SER A 149 -4.72 30.31 30.22
N VAL A 150 -4.37 29.59 29.13
CA VAL A 150 -4.78 28.20 28.89
C VAL A 150 -3.56 27.28 29.00
N ASN A 151 -3.69 26.19 29.75
CA ASN A 151 -2.60 25.23 29.98
C ASN A 151 -2.75 24.02 29.05
N PHE A 152 -1.77 23.78 28.18
CA PHE A 152 -1.73 22.61 27.30
C PHE A 152 -0.70 21.61 27.82
N ASN A 153 -1.14 20.37 28.07
CA ASN A 153 -0.24 19.27 28.43
C ASN A 153 0.22 18.56 27.15
N PHE A 154 1.51 18.64 26.86
CA PHE A 154 2.17 17.88 25.80
C PHE A 154 2.83 16.64 26.41
N ASN A 155 2.45 15.43 25.99
CA ASN A 155 3.00 14.18 26.54
C ASN A 155 4.09 13.59 25.63
N THR A 156 5.29 14.15 25.71
CA THR A 156 6.42 13.83 24.83
C THR A 156 6.85 12.36 24.89
N GLU A 157 6.80 11.71 26.06
CA GLU A 157 7.19 10.29 26.20
C GLU A 157 6.24 9.33 25.46
N GLN A 158 4.93 9.63 25.50
CA GLN A 158 3.93 8.83 24.78
C GLN A 158 4.02 9.06 23.27
N GLU A 159 4.29 10.29 22.84
CA GLU A 159 4.55 10.62 21.42
C GLU A 159 5.78 9.87 20.89
N ASP A 160 6.90 9.84 21.63
CA ASP A 160 8.12 9.12 21.24
C ASP A 160 7.89 7.62 21.01
N LYS A 161 7.07 6.97 21.86
CA LYS A 161 6.71 5.56 21.68
C LYS A 161 5.90 5.34 20.40
N ILE A 162 4.93 6.22 20.14
CA ILE A 162 4.05 6.14 18.97
C ILE A 162 4.83 6.33 17.67
N ILE A 163 5.78 7.28 17.63
CA ILE A 163 6.63 7.53 16.46
C ILE A 163 7.48 6.30 16.15
N LYS A 164 8.09 5.68 17.16
CA LYS A 164 8.90 4.46 16.98
C LYS A 164 8.08 3.31 16.40
N GLU A 165 6.82 3.16 16.81
CA GLU A 165 5.94 2.13 16.27
C GLU A 165 5.64 2.35 14.77
N ASP A 166 5.27 3.57 14.36
CA ASP A 166 5.02 3.91 12.95
C ASP A 166 6.28 3.75 12.08
N ILE A 167 7.45 4.16 12.60
CA ILE A 167 8.75 3.98 11.93
C ILE A 167 9.08 2.50 11.72
N VAL A 168 8.90 1.66 12.74
CA VAL A 168 9.14 0.22 12.63
C VAL A 168 8.18 -0.42 11.62
N GLN A 169 6.92 0.02 11.56
CA GLN A 169 5.99 -0.48 10.55
C GLN A 169 6.39 -0.05 9.14
N LEU A 170 6.84 1.19 8.96
CA LEU A 170 7.31 1.69 7.67
C LEU A 170 8.56 0.95 7.19
N SER A 171 9.53 0.71 8.08
CA SER A 171 10.76 -0.03 7.73
C SER A 171 10.48 -1.49 7.39
N LYS A 172 9.56 -2.14 8.11
CA LYS A 172 9.07 -3.48 7.74
C LYS A 172 8.45 -3.47 6.35
N PHE A 173 7.56 -2.52 6.07
CA PHE A 173 6.93 -2.40 4.76
C PHE A 173 7.95 -2.20 3.63
N GLN A 174 8.92 -1.30 3.83
CA GLN A 174 10.02 -1.05 2.89
C GLN A 174 10.87 -2.30 2.63
N LYS A 175 11.21 -3.05 3.68
CA LYS A 175 11.97 -4.30 3.55
C LYS A 175 11.22 -5.32 2.70
N VAL A 176 9.92 -5.49 2.91
CA VAL A 176 9.16 -6.48 2.13
C VAL A 176 9.00 -6.05 0.67
N LEU A 177 8.87 -4.76 0.39
CA LEU A 177 8.89 -4.27 -1.00
C LEU A 177 10.21 -4.61 -1.72
N ALA A 178 11.35 -4.49 -1.04
CA ALA A 178 12.63 -4.91 -1.61
C ALA A 178 12.66 -6.43 -1.89
N GLU A 179 12.13 -7.26 -0.98
CA GLU A 179 11.99 -8.71 -1.18
C GLU A 179 11.11 -9.07 -2.40
N CYS A 180 10.16 -8.21 -2.79
CA CYS A 180 9.27 -8.45 -3.93
C CYS A 180 9.95 -8.28 -5.30
N ILE A 181 11.08 -7.56 -5.38
CA ILE A 181 11.66 -7.08 -6.65
C ILE A 181 12.88 -7.90 -7.11
N ASN A 182 13.55 -8.60 -6.20
CA ASN A 182 14.58 -9.65 -6.36
C ASN A 182 15.63 -9.68 -7.50
N ASP A 183 15.74 -8.69 -8.40
CA ASP A 183 16.85 -8.57 -9.35
C ASP A 183 17.76 -7.39 -9.00
N VAL A 184 18.46 -7.52 -7.87
CA VAL A 184 19.79 -6.93 -7.65
C VAL A 184 20.70 -8.00 -7.03
N LYS A 185 20.82 -9.15 -7.69
CA LYS A 185 21.75 -10.20 -7.29
C LYS A 185 23.18 -10.01 -7.79
N GLN A 186 23.51 -8.89 -8.44
CA GLN A 186 24.91 -8.53 -8.68
C GLN A 186 25.16 -7.04 -8.41
N LYS A 187 25.96 -6.80 -7.36
CA LYS A 187 26.57 -5.52 -6.95
C LYS A 187 25.59 -4.41 -6.52
N VAL A 188 25.10 -4.42 -5.28
CA VAL A 188 25.27 -3.27 -4.35
C VAL A 188 25.16 -3.77 -2.91
N THR A 189 26.11 -3.38 -2.05
CA THR A 189 26.26 -3.83 -0.67
C THR A 189 25.52 -2.98 0.37
N HIS A 190 24.59 -2.10 0.00
CA HIS A 190 23.81 -1.30 0.96
C HIS A 190 22.32 -1.24 0.58
N THR A 191 21.45 -1.52 1.55
CA THR A 191 19.98 -1.54 1.46
C THR A 191 19.39 -0.21 0.95
N ASN A 192 20.08 0.91 1.19
CA ASN A 192 19.69 2.24 0.72
C ASN A 192 19.88 2.42 -0.79
N ASP A 193 20.90 1.80 -1.39
CA ASP A 193 21.16 1.94 -2.83
C ASP A 193 20.19 1.10 -3.68
N GLN A 194 19.74 -0.04 -3.15
CA GLN A 194 18.66 -0.82 -3.75
C GLN A 194 17.33 -0.04 -3.73
N MET A 195 17.06 0.72 -2.65
CA MET A 195 15.89 1.59 -2.59
C MET A 195 15.97 2.73 -3.60
N ASN A 196 17.14 3.36 -3.76
CA ASN A 196 17.32 4.44 -4.74
C ASN A 196 17.02 3.97 -6.17
N LEU A 197 17.46 2.76 -6.55
CA LEU A 197 17.19 2.17 -7.87
C LEU A 197 15.69 1.85 -8.08
N ILE A 198 15.01 1.33 -7.06
CA ILE A 198 13.57 1.05 -7.12
C ILE A 198 12.78 2.37 -7.25
N VAL A 199 13.19 3.41 -6.52
CA VAL A 199 12.58 4.74 -6.54
C VAL A 199 12.81 5.45 -7.88
N GLU A 200 14.00 5.35 -8.45
CA GLU A 200 14.33 5.91 -9.77
C GLU A 200 13.47 5.27 -10.86
N ARG A 201 13.32 3.94 -10.86
CA ARG A 201 12.47 3.22 -11.81
C ARG A 201 10.99 3.57 -11.68
N VAL A 202 10.47 3.71 -10.46
CA VAL A 202 9.07 4.12 -10.22
C VAL A 202 8.81 5.58 -10.64
N SER A 203 9.83 6.43 -10.56
CA SER A 203 9.78 7.85 -10.96
C SER A 203 9.85 8.05 -12.48
N GLU A 204 10.78 7.37 -13.17
CA GLU A 204 10.83 7.33 -14.64
C GLU A 204 9.49 6.86 -15.23
N MET A 205 8.89 5.87 -14.57
CA MET A 205 7.62 5.26 -14.92
C MET A 205 6.39 6.18 -14.73
N ALA A 206 6.46 7.17 -13.84
CA ALA A 206 5.44 8.22 -13.72
C ALA A 206 5.55 9.24 -14.86
N ILE A 207 6.78 9.58 -15.24
CA ILE A 207 7.12 10.54 -16.31
C ILE A 207 6.75 9.97 -17.70
N THR A 208 7.05 8.70 -17.98
CA THR A 208 6.68 8.04 -19.26
C THR A 208 5.17 7.97 -19.47
N MET A 209 4.39 7.82 -18.40
CA MET A 209 2.93 7.82 -18.50
C MET A 209 2.33 9.21 -18.78
N GLN A 210 3.00 10.28 -18.32
CA GLN A 210 2.59 11.65 -18.62
C GLN A 210 2.91 12.02 -20.08
N SER A 211 4.03 11.53 -20.62
CA SER A 211 4.44 11.80 -22.00
C SER A 211 3.65 11.02 -23.06
N MET A 212 2.98 9.92 -22.69
CA MET A 212 2.15 9.14 -23.62
C MET A 212 0.72 9.68 -23.82
N GLN A 213 0.22 10.53 -22.91
CA GLN A 213 -1.11 11.16 -23.04
C GLN A 213 -1.19 12.23 -24.15
N SER A 214 -0.05 12.80 -24.56
CA SER A 214 0.00 13.88 -25.56
C SER A 214 -0.08 13.40 -27.02
N ASN A 215 0.21 12.12 -27.30
CA ASN A 215 0.35 11.60 -28.67
C ASN A 215 -0.91 10.94 -29.25
N MET A 216 -2.06 11.10 -28.58
CA MET A 216 -3.25 10.25 -28.80
C MET A 216 -4.21 10.69 -29.93
N LYS A 217 -3.88 11.72 -30.72
CA LYS A 217 -4.75 12.22 -31.80
C LYS A 217 -4.21 11.83 -33.17
N SER A 218 -4.58 10.64 -33.65
CA SER A 218 -4.71 10.22 -35.07
C SER A 218 -4.12 8.82 -35.31
N MET A 219 -4.88 7.89 -35.92
CA MET A 219 -4.40 6.95 -36.97
C MET A 219 -5.41 5.87 -37.43
N THR A 220 -5.17 5.35 -38.66
CA THR A 220 -6.01 4.41 -39.44
C THR A 220 -5.21 3.34 -40.24
N TYR A 221 -5.81 2.13 -40.33
CA TYR A 221 -5.74 0.92 -41.18
C TYR A 221 -4.57 0.49 -42.13
N THR A 222 -3.60 1.30 -42.55
CA THR A 222 -2.46 0.79 -43.40
C THR A 222 -1.31 0.16 -42.59
N GLU A 223 -1.65 -0.52 -41.49
CA GLU A 223 -0.80 -0.55 -40.31
C GLU A 223 -0.13 -1.90 -39.98
N ASP A 224 -0.45 -3.05 -40.58
CA ASP A 224 0.06 -4.35 -40.08
C ASP A 224 1.60 -4.48 -40.04
N ASN A 225 2.31 -4.09 -41.11
CA ASN A 225 3.79 -4.11 -41.13
C ASN A 225 4.43 -2.92 -40.36
N LYS A 226 3.62 -1.92 -40.01
CA LYS A 226 3.99 -0.78 -39.15
C LYS A 226 3.67 -1.04 -37.68
N ILE A 227 2.72 -1.92 -37.38
CA ILE A 227 2.27 -2.32 -36.05
C ILE A 227 3.38 -3.14 -35.42
N GLN A 228 3.94 -4.13 -36.12
CA GLN A 228 5.10 -4.86 -35.60
C GLN A 228 6.27 -3.91 -35.32
N LYS A 229 6.64 -3.05 -36.28
CA LYS A 229 7.69 -2.03 -36.08
C LYS A 229 7.38 -0.97 -35.00
N ARG A 230 6.12 -0.76 -34.64
CA ARG A 230 5.71 0.17 -33.56
C ARG A 230 5.65 -0.52 -32.21
N ILE A 231 5.18 -1.76 -32.17
CA ILE A 231 5.30 -2.68 -31.04
C ILE A 231 6.79 -2.74 -30.69
N ASP A 232 7.66 -3.12 -31.63
CA ASP A 232 9.11 -3.20 -31.41
C ASP A 232 9.75 -1.86 -30.98
N ASN A 233 9.21 -0.71 -31.41
CA ASN A 233 9.68 0.62 -30.98
C ASN A 233 9.15 1.04 -29.59
N ILE A 234 7.96 0.58 -29.20
CA ILE A 234 7.35 0.81 -27.86
C ILE A 234 7.99 -0.15 -26.83
N PHE A 235 8.29 -1.38 -27.26
CA PHE A 235 8.93 -2.42 -26.46
C PHE A 235 10.41 -2.51 -26.83
N ARG A 236 11.27 -1.70 -26.23
CA ARG A 236 12.75 -1.93 -26.22
C ARG A 236 13.14 -3.16 -25.38
N ILE A 237 12.30 -4.19 -25.37
CA ILE A 237 12.46 -5.46 -24.67
C ILE A 237 12.20 -6.50 -25.75
N SER A 238 13.29 -7.08 -26.28
CA SER A 238 13.33 -8.24 -27.18
C SER A 238 12.24 -8.33 -28.26
N SER A 239 12.64 -8.24 -29.54
CA SER A 239 11.79 -8.71 -30.65
C SER A 239 11.26 -10.12 -30.30
N LEU A 240 9.94 -10.34 -30.40
CA LEU A 240 9.29 -11.65 -30.22
C LEU A 240 8.73 -12.14 -31.56
N PRO A 241 9.56 -12.55 -32.54
CA PRO A 241 9.06 -13.07 -33.81
C PRO A 241 8.23 -14.33 -33.56
N PHE A 242 7.01 -14.39 -34.09
CA PHE A 242 6.13 -15.54 -33.87
C PHE A 242 6.77 -16.83 -34.38
N GLU A 243 7.59 -16.75 -35.43
CA GLU A 243 8.29 -17.85 -36.07
C GLU A 243 9.38 -18.49 -35.19
N ASP A 244 9.82 -17.82 -34.13
CA ASP A 244 10.76 -18.39 -33.16
C ASP A 244 10.06 -19.34 -32.14
N TYR A 245 8.74 -19.52 -32.24
CA TYR A 245 7.94 -20.32 -31.29
C TYR A 245 7.16 -21.44 -31.98
N GLU A 246 7.07 -22.59 -31.31
CA GLU A 246 6.25 -23.74 -31.71
C GLU A 246 5.14 -23.99 -30.68
N GLU A 247 3.90 -24.23 -31.12
CA GLU A 247 2.79 -24.56 -30.22
C GLU A 247 3.02 -25.97 -29.65
N ALA A 248 2.97 -26.11 -28.32
CA ALA A 248 3.09 -27.42 -27.68
C ALA A 248 1.76 -28.19 -27.84
N ASP A 249 1.82 -29.43 -28.34
CA ASP A 249 0.69 -30.30 -28.74
C ASP A 249 -0.55 -30.28 -27.82
N GLU A 250 -1.73 -30.51 -28.43
CA GLU A 250 -3.11 -30.25 -27.98
C GLU A 250 -3.61 -30.86 -26.64
N GLU A 251 -2.77 -31.47 -25.80
CA GLU A 251 -3.15 -32.01 -24.48
C GLU A 251 -3.35 -30.93 -23.40
N GLY A 252 -3.77 -29.73 -23.82
CA GLY A 252 -4.12 -28.61 -22.95
C GLY A 252 -5.30 -28.98 -22.05
N ARG A 253 -5.00 -29.63 -20.93
CA ARG A 253 -5.92 -29.85 -19.80
C ARG A 253 -6.60 -28.51 -19.49
N GLY A 254 -7.89 -28.40 -19.75
CA GLY A 254 -8.76 -27.33 -19.23
C GLY A 254 -8.74 -25.94 -19.89
N TYR A 255 -7.66 -25.49 -20.54
CA TYR A 255 -7.49 -24.06 -20.91
C TYR A 255 -8.01 -23.62 -22.29
N LYS A 256 -8.59 -24.52 -23.09
CA LYS A 256 -9.23 -24.18 -24.39
C LYS A 256 -10.35 -23.12 -24.24
N ILE A 257 -10.92 -22.95 -23.05
CA ILE A 257 -12.00 -21.98 -22.76
C ILE A 257 -11.51 -20.52 -22.77
N TYR A 258 -10.21 -20.24 -22.58
CA TYR A 258 -9.70 -18.87 -22.36
C TYR A 258 -8.86 -18.28 -23.51
N LYS A 259 -8.78 -18.96 -24.66
CA LYS A 259 -7.88 -18.58 -25.77
C LYS A 259 -6.41 -18.43 -25.34
N LEU A 260 -5.97 -19.19 -24.34
CA LEU A 260 -4.59 -19.26 -23.86
C LEU A 260 -3.95 -20.53 -24.44
N ARG A 261 -2.78 -20.41 -25.05
CA ARG A 261 -2.05 -21.49 -25.70
C ARG A 261 -0.63 -21.57 -25.18
N LYS A 262 -0.08 -22.77 -25.06
CA LYS A 262 1.31 -22.99 -24.66
C LYS A 262 2.20 -23.00 -25.90
N TYR A 263 3.23 -22.16 -25.90
CA TYR A 263 4.25 -22.13 -26.94
C TYR A 263 5.62 -22.37 -26.32
N VAL A 264 6.53 -22.95 -27.09
CA VAL A 264 7.91 -23.20 -26.71
C VAL A 264 8.82 -22.45 -27.67
N HIS A 265 9.79 -21.69 -27.15
CA HIS A 265 10.76 -21.03 -28.01
C HIS A 265 11.70 -22.08 -28.63
N ILE A 266 11.82 -22.10 -29.95
CA ILE A 266 12.48 -23.17 -30.72
C ILE A 266 13.94 -23.38 -30.27
N LYS A 267 14.68 -22.28 -30.05
CA LYS A 267 16.11 -22.32 -29.66
C LYS A 267 16.35 -22.55 -28.17
N THR A 268 15.74 -21.76 -27.29
CA THR A 268 16.01 -21.80 -25.85
C THR A 268 15.25 -22.92 -25.14
N LYS A 269 14.16 -23.41 -25.75
CA LYS A 269 13.20 -24.35 -25.16
C LYS A 269 12.46 -23.80 -23.94
N ASP A 270 12.47 -22.49 -23.75
CA ASP A 270 11.66 -21.82 -22.72
C ASP A 270 10.17 -21.89 -23.09
N GLU A 271 9.31 -21.96 -22.08
CA GLU A 271 7.85 -22.11 -22.23
C GLU A 271 7.11 -20.80 -22.00
N PHE A 272 6.10 -20.53 -22.82
CA PHE A 272 5.37 -19.28 -22.86
C PHE A 272 3.86 -19.50 -22.95
N ALA A 273 3.10 -18.57 -22.39
CA ALA A 273 1.66 -18.52 -22.52
C ALA A 273 1.27 -17.42 -23.52
N PHE A 274 0.61 -17.81 -24.61
CA PHE A 274 0.13 -16.91 -25.65
C PHE A 274 -1.38 -16.75 -25.49
N LYS A 275 -1.81 -15.55 -25.10
CA LYS A 275 -3.24 -15.23 -24.97
C LYS A 275 -3.70 -14.43 -26.18
N VAL A 276 -4.68 -14.96 -26.91
CA VAL A 276 -5.29 -14.24 -28.04
C VAL A 276 -5.95 -12.96 -27.53
N LEU A 277 -5.61 -11.83 -28.16
CA LEU A 277 -6.20 -10.53 -27.89
C LEU A 277 -7.39 -10.28 -28.81
N ASP A 278 -8.41 -9.63 -28.28
CA ASP A 278 -9.57 -9.21 -29.03
C ASP A 278 -9.36 -7.78 -29.56
N PRO A 279 -9.25 -7.57 -30.88
CA PRO A 279 -9.03 -6.25 -31.47
C PRO A 279 -10.13 -5.23 -31.13
N SER A 280 -11.35 -5.69 -30.83
CA SER A 280 -12.46 -4.81 -30.47
C SER A 280 -12.27 -4.08 -29.14
N HIS A 281 -11.33 -4.54 -28.30
CA HIS A 281 -11.03 -3.99 -26.98
C HIS A 281 -9.64 -3.34 -26.90
N ILE A 282 -9.17 -2.72 -27.99
CA ILE A 282 -7.79 -2.22 -28.12
C ILE A 282 -7.32 -1.27 -27.00
N ASN A 283 -8.22 -0.47 -26.42
CA ASN A 283 -7.89 0.43 -25.30
C ASN A 283 -7.62 -0.35 -24.00
N GLU A 284 -8.37 -1.42 -23.75
CA GLU A 284 -8.16 -2.30 -22.59
C GLU A 284 -6.83 -3.04 -22.72
N VAL A 285 -6.52 -3.52 -23.94
CA VAL A 285 -5.23 -4.14 -24.26
C VAL A 285 -4.06 -3.17 -24.03
N LYS A 286 -4.15 -1.95 -24.55
CA LYS A 286 -3.12 -0.91 -24.36
C LYS A 286 -2.88 -0.61 -22.89
N ASN A 287 -3.96 -0.46 -22.12
CA ASN A 287 -3.87 -0.21 -20.68
C ASN A 287 -3.24 -1.41 -19.95
N GLN A 288 -3.70 -2.63 -20.23
CA GLN A 288 -3.16 -3.85 -19.63
C GLN A 288 -1.66 -3.99 -19.89
N VAL A 289 -1.22 -3.79 -21.14
CA VAL A 289 0.19 -3.88 -21.51
C VAL A 289 1.01 -2.79 -20.82
N THR A 290 0.50 -1.56 -20.77
CA THR A 290 1.16 -0.46 -20.06
C THR A 290 1.34 -0.81 -18.58
N ILE A 291 0.32 -1.37 -17.93
CA ILE A 291 0.39 -1.81 -16.55
C ILE A 291 1.39 -2.96 -16.38
N LEU A 292 1.33 -4.00 -17.21
CA LEU A 292 2.26 -5.13 -17.09
C LEU A 292 3.73 -4.72 -17.26
N MET A 293 4.03 -3.80 -18.18
CA MET A 293 5.38 -3.24 -18.31
C MET A 293 5.88 -2.56 -17.03
N LYS A 294 4.97 -1.95 -16.27
CA LYS A 294 5.28 -1.30 -14.98
C LYS A 294 5.54 -2.30 -13.87
N LEU A 295 4.99 -3.49 -14.01
CA LEU A 295 5.00 -4.50 -12.95
C LEU A 295 6.06 -5.59 -13.16
N LYS A 296 6.78 -5.56 -14.28
CA LYS A 296 7.74 -6.58 -14.73
C LYS A 296 8.80 -6.97 -13.68
N ASP A 297 9.14 -6.05 -12.78
CA ASP A 297 10.19 -6.25 -11.79
C ASP A 297 9.68 -7.02 -10.55
N CYS A 298 8.37 -7.26 -10.40
CA CYS A 298 7.83 -7.97 -9.24
C CYS A 298 7.64 -9.46 -9.50
N GLN A 299 8.30 -10.30 -8.69
CA GLN A 299 8.28 -11.75 -8.85
C GLN A 299 6.92 -12.41 -8.64
N ASN A 300 6.02 -11.76 -7.89
CA ASN A 300 4.68 -12.25 -7.60
C ASN A 300 3.62 -11.67 -8.56
N ILE A 301 4.07 -11.03 -9.64
CA ILE A 301 3.26 -10.65 -10.79
C ILE A 301 3.71 -11.51 -11.97
N ILE A 302 2.77 -11.91 -12.83
CA ILE A 302 3.09 -12.67 -14.04
C ILE A 302 4.10 -11.90 -14.91
N ASN A 303 5.18 -12.58 -15.31
CA ASN A 303 6.17 -12.04 -16.22
C ASN A 303 5.53 -11.80 -17.59
N PHE A 304 5.55 -10.56 -18.04
CA PHE A 304 5.09 -10.15 -19.36
C PHE A 304 6.28 -9.93 -20.28
N TYR A 305 6.30 -10.63 -21.41
CA TYR A 305 7.41 -10.56 -22.37
C TYR A 305 7.14 -9.60 -23.51
N GLY A 306 5.88 -9.43 -23.91
CA GLY A 306 5.52 -8.53 -25.01
C GLY A 306 4.28 -8.98 -25.77
N LEU A 307 4.15 -8.46 -26.99
CA LEU A 307 3.11 -8.84 -27.94
C LEU A 307 3.76 -9.52 -29.15
N THR A 308 3.08 -10.50 -29.72
CA THR A 308 3.49 -11.13 -30.99
C THR A 308 2.26 -11.37 -31.89
N SER A 309 2.46 -11.64 -33.17
CA SER A 309 1.40 -11.82 -34.15
C SER A 309 1.80 -12.83 -35.21
N ASN A 310 0.87 -13.69 -35.62
CA ASN A 310 1.04 -14.59 -36.77
C ASN A 310 0.39 -14.03 -38.05
N GLY A 311 0.00 -12.75 -38.04
CA GLY A 311 -0.72 -12.09 -39.13
C GLY A 311 -2.25 -12.25 -39.09
N LEU A 312 -2.78 -13.21 -38.34
CA LEU A 312 -4.23 -13.41 -38.16
C LEU A 312 -4.70 -13.01 -36.76
N GLU A 313 -3.93 -13.39 -35.74
CA GLU A 313 -4.20 -13.11 -34.34
C GLU A 313 -3.02 -12.36 -33.72
N THR A 314 -3.31 -11.44 -32.81
CA THR A 314 -2.30 -10.83 -31.94
C THR A 314 -2.37 -11.49 -30.57
N TYR A 315 -1.21 -11.81 -30.01
CA TYR A 315 -1.05 -12.51 -28.75
C TYR A 315 -0.37 -11.62 -27.72
N LEU A 316 -0.87 -11.67 -26.49
CA LEU A 316 -0.15 -11.21 -25.30
C LEU A 316 0.69 -12.38 -24.78
N VAL A 317 2.00 -12.17 -24.70
CA VAL A 317 2.97 -13.20 -24.31
C VAL A 317 3.38 -13.01 -22.85
N THR A 318 3.13 -14.02 -22.03
CA THR A 318 3.58 -14.09 -20.64
C THR A 318 4.33 -15.38 -20.37
N GLU A 319 4.91 -15.51 -19.19
CA GLU A 319 5.41 -16.82 -18.73
C GLU A 319 4.28 -17.85 -18.68
N TRP A 320 4.65 -19.10 -18.95
CA TRP A 320 3.81 -20.25 -18.69
C TRP A 320 3.84 -20.57 -17.19
N ALA A 321 2.71 -20.99 -16.63
CA ALA A 321 2.60 -21.40 -15.23
C ALA A 321 2.12 -22.85 -15.20
N GLU A 322 3.04 -23.76 -14.89
CA GLU A 322 2.92 -25.20 -15.12
C GLU A 322 1.80 -25.84 -14.29
N LYS A 323 1.54 -25.27 -13.11
CA LYS A 323 0.52 -25.76 -12.17
C LYS A 323 -0.83 -25.06 -12.33
N GLY A 324 -1.00 -24.26 -13.39
CA GLY A 324 -2.26 -23.62 -13.74
C GLY A 324 -2.68 -22.54 -12.75
N ASN A 325 -3.99 -22.28 -12.66
CA ASN A 325 -4.55 -21.30 -11.74
C ASN A 325 -4.76 -21.88 -10.33
N LEU A 326 -4.77 -21.00 -9.31
CA LEU A 326 -4.84 -21.37 -7.91
C LEU A 326 -6.11 -22.16 -7.57
N ARG A 327 -7.26 -21.86 -8.18
CA ARG A 327 -8.52 -22.59 -7.93
C ARG A 327 -8.39 -24.06 -8.30
N GLU A 328 -7.86 -24.35 -9.49
CA GLU A 328 -7.62 -25.73 -9.93
C GLU A 328 -6.55 -26.39 -9.06
N TYR A 329 -5.45 -25.68 -8.80
CA TYR A 329 -4.32 -26.18 -8.03
C TYR A 329 -4.71 -26.63 -6.61
N ILE A 330 -5.50 -25.84 -5.87
CA ILE A 330 -5.89 -26.18 -4.50
C ILE A 330 -6.96 -27.28 -4.42
N LEU A 331 -7.82 -27.39 -5.45
CA LEU A 331 -8.88 -28.40 -5.50
C LEU A 331 -8.39 -29.76 -5.99
N ASP A 332 -7.23 -29.80 -6.65
CA ASP A 332 -6.59 -31.05 -7.05
C ASP A 332 -6.14 -31.86 -5.82
N HIS A 333 -6.85 -32.95 -5.55
CA HIS A 333 -6.59 -33.86 -4.43
C HIS A 333 -5.27 -34.64 -4.57
N GLU A 334 -4.69 -34.72 -5.78
CA GLU A 334 -3.38 -35.32 -6.01
C GLU A 334 -2.25 -34.40 -5.51
N GLN A 335 -2.50 -33.10 -5.36
CA GLN A 335 -1.52 -32.15 -4.81
C GLN A 335 -1.41 -32.28 -3.29
N ASN A 336 -0.19 -32.56 -2.83
CA ASN A 336 0.16 -32.52 -1.42
C ASN A 336 0.42 -31.07 -0.97
N ILE A 337 -0.67 -30.37 -0.61
CA ILE A 337 -0.62 -28.98 -0.12
C ILE A 337 -0.64 -28.96 1.41
N ASP A 338 0.55 -28.98 1.99
CA ASP A 338 0.75 -28.87 3.44
C ASP A 338 0.54 -27.43 3.96
N LEU A 339 0.53 -27.27 5.28
CA LEU A 339 0.34 -25.97 5.92
C LEU A 339 1.41 -24.94 5.49
N LYS A 340 2.66 -25.38 5.32
CA LYS A 340 3.76 -24.50 4.93
C LYS A 340 3.53 -23.93 3.54
N LEU A 341 3.11 -24.77 2.60
CA LEU A 341 2.79 -24.37 1.24
C LEU A 341 1.57 -23.44 1.20
N LYS A 342 0.50 -23.74 1.96
CA LYS A 342 -0.66 -22.82 2.09
C LYS A 342 -0.25 -21.41 2.49
N LEU A 343 0.62 -21.31 3.49
CA LEU A 343 1.10 -20.01 3.99
C LEU A 343 2.08 -19.35 3.02
N LYS A 344 2.91 -20.11 2.31
CA LYS A 344 3.77 -19.60 1.23
C LYS A 344 2.93 -18.97 0.11
N LEU A 345 1.91 -19.68 -0.38
CA LEU A 345 1.01 -19.18 -1.43
C LEU A 345 0.30 -17.89 -0.99
N ALA A 346 -0.24 -17.87 0.22
CA ALA A 346 -0.85 -16.68 0.80
C ALA A 346 0.14 -15.49 0.88
N TYR A 347 1.37 -15.75 1.34
CA TYR A 347 2.41 -14.72 1.44
C TYR A 347 2.85 -14.21 0.07
N ASP A 348 2.99 -15.10 -0.93
CA ASP A 348 3.31 -14.76 -2.31
C ASP A 348 2.26 -13.83 -2.94
N ILE A 349 0.97 -14.14 -2.79
CA ILE A 349 -0.11 -13.29 -3.30
C ILE A 349 -0.11 -11.93 -2.59
N ALA A 350 0.12 -11.91 -1.27
CA ALA A 350 0.18 -10.67 -0.50
C ALA A 350 1.33 -9.76 -0.95
N LYS A 351 2.50 -10.33 -1.32
CA LYS A 351 3.62 -9.58 -1.89
C LYS A 351 3.21 -8.87 -3.19
N GLY A 352 2.58 -9.60 -4.11
CA GLY A 352 2.07 -9.04 -5.36
C GLY A 352 1.06 -7.91 -5.13
N LEU A 353 0.03 -8.14 -4.29
CA LEU A 353 -1.00 -7.12 -3.98
C LEU A 353 -0.42 -5.88 -3.30
N ASN A 354 0.53 -6.08 -2.39
CA ASN A 354 1.19 -4.96 -1.72
C ASN A 354 2.05 -4.14 -2.68
N PHE A 355 2.74 -4.81 -3.61
CA PHE A 355 3.46 -4.14 -4.69
C PHE A 355 2.51 -3.29 -5.55
N LEU A 356 1.38 -3.85 -6.00
CA LEU A 356 0.35 -3.10 -6.74
C LEU A 356 -0.14 -1.85 -5.98
N ASN A 357 -0.44 -1.99 -4.69
CA ASN A 357 -0.84 -0.85 -3.85
C ASN A 357 0.26 0.22 -3.75
N SER A 358 1.52 -0.18 -3.68
CA SER A 358 2.67 0.75 -3.59
C SER A 358 2.84 1.59 -4.86
N VAL A 359 2.57 1.00 -6.04
CA VAL A 359 2.61 1.68 -7.34
C VAL A 359 1.26 2.29 -7.75
N LYS A 360 0.31 2.35 -6.81
CA LYS A 360 -1.03 2.94 -6.97
C LYS A 360 -1.84 2.32 -8.12
N ILE A 361 -1.77 1.00 -8.27
CA ILE A 361 -2.56 0.22 -9.22
C ILE A 361 -3.55 -0.65 -8.45
N VAL A 362 -4.83 -0.61 -8.84
CA VAL A 362 -5.83 -1.59 -8.42
C VAL A 362 -6.06 -2.58 -9.55
N HIS A 363 -6.10 -3.87 -9.23
CA HIS A 363 -6.36 -4.98 -10.13
C HIS A 363 -7.83 -5.12 -10.53
N GLN A 364 -8.77 -4.87 -9.61
CA GLN A 364 -10.23 -5.01 -9.78
C GLN A 364 -10.82 -6.41 -10.00
N ASP A 365 -9.98 -7.39 -10.32
CA ASP A 365 -10.42 -8.78 -10.54
C ASP A 365 -9.60 -9.79 -9.70
N ILE A 366 -9.49 -9.54 -8.40
CA ILE A 366 -8.75 -10.42 -7.46
C ILE A 366 -9.58 -11.66 -7.14
N ARG A 367 -9.23 -12.79 -7.76
CA ARG A 367 -9.87 -14.11 -7.61
C ARG A 367 -8.83 -15.21 -7.80
N SER A 368 -9.07 -16.41 -7.26
CA SER A 368 -8.09 -17.52 -7.41
C SER A 368 -7.87 -17.96 -8.85
N VAL A 369 -8.85 -17.80 -9.75
CA VAL A 369 -8.67 -18.04 -11.19
C VAL A 369 -7.69 -17.07 -11.88
N ASN A 370 -7.42 -15.93 -11.25
CA ASN A 370 -6.45 -14.91 -11.72
C ASN A 370 -5.15 -14.94 -10.91
N ILE A 371 -4.92 -15.99 -10.12
CA ILE A 371 -3.63 -16.30 -9.51
C ILE A 371 -3.13 -17.57 -10.19
N VAL A 372 -1.90 -17.57 -10.69
CA VAL A 372 -1.28 -18.76 -11.28
C VAL A 372 -0.12 -19.26 -10.45
N ILE A 373 0.13 -20.57 -10.52
CA ILE A 373 1.15 -21.26 -9.76
C ILE A 373 2.21 -21.78 -10.72
N THR A 374 3.47 -21.37 -10.52
CA THR A 374 4.60 -21.89 -11.29
C THR A 374 4.98 -23.29 -10.79
N ASP A 375 5.75 -24.03 -11.59
CA ASP A 375 6.41 -25.29 -11.23
C ASP A 375 7.06 -25.30 -9.82
N HIS A 376 7.69 -24.20 -9.41
CA HIS A 376 8.32 -23.98 -8.10
C HIS A 376 7.35 -23.53 -6.98
N ASP A 377 6.05 -23.74 -7.16
CA ASP A 377 4.98 -23.38 -6.22
C ASP A 377 4.95 -21.89 -5.86
N VAL A 378 5.37 -21.01 -6.78
CA VAL A 378 5.32 -19.56 -6.59
C VAL A 378 3.98 -19.06 -7.09
N ALA A 379 3.23 -18.36 -6.23
CA ALA A 379 1.98 -17.74 -6.64
C ALA A 379 2.24 -16.38 -7.30
N LYS A 380 1.63 -16.17 -8.48
CA LYS A 380 1.73 -14.94 -9.25
C LYS A 380 0.36 -14.41 -9.67
N ILE A 381 0.16 -13.10 -9.54
CA ILE A 381 -1.06 -12.42 -9.98
C ILE A 381 -1.03 -12.23 -11.49
N THR A 382 -2.12 -12.54 -12.18
CA THR A 382 -2.27 -12.38 -13.63
C THR A 382 -3.61 -11.72 -13.98
N ASN A 383 -3.85 -11.51 -15.29
CA ASN A 383 -5.09 -10.96 -15.85
C ASN A 383 -5.38 -9.49 -15.48
N PHE A 384 -4.44 -8.61 -15.84
CA PHE A 384 -4.53 -7.15 -15.62
C PHE A 384 -5.47 -6.41 -16.59
N LYS A 385 -6.41 -7.11 -17.24
CA LYS A 385 -7.31 -6.53 -18.26
C LYS A 385 -8.12 -5.34 -17.72
N TYR A 386 -8.52 -5.42 -16.45
CA TYR A 386 -9.39 -4.43 -15.80
C TYR A 386 -8.64 -3.49 -14.85
N SER A 387 -7.32 -3.67 -14.72
CA SER A 387 -6.50 -2.93 -13.78
C SER A 387 -6.41 -1.45 -14.15
N ARG A 388 -6.33 -0.54 -13.18
CA ARG A 388 -6.23 0.91 -13.44
C ARG A 388 -5.59 1.68 -12.27
N LYS A 389 -5.33 2.97 -12.49
CA LYS A 389 -5.01 3.91 -11.40
C LYS A 389 -6.25 4.28 -10.59
N PHE A 390 -6.05 4.67 -9.34
CA PHE A 390 -7.13 5.05 -8.41
C PHE A 390 -8.13 6.08 -8.98
N ASP A 391 -7.71 6.95 -9.92
CA ASP A 391 -8.49 8.09 -10.41
C ASP A 391 -9.08 7.95 -11.84
N GLU A 392 -8.96 6.78 -12.49
CA GLU A 392 -9.45 6.59 -13.87
C GLU A 392 -10.92 6.10 -13.94
N ALA A 393 -11.61 6.44 -15.06
CA ALA A 393 -13.05 6.22 -15.25
C ALA A 393 -13.47 4.72 -15.26
N LYS A 394 -14.75 4.48 -14.92
CA LYS A 394 -15.33 3.18 -14.53
C LYS A 394 -15.55 2.24 -15.74
N HIS A 395 -15.20 0.96 -15.61
CA HIS A 395 -15.73 -0.14 -16.43
C HIS A 395 -16.76 -0.96 -15.64
N ASN A 396 -17.82 -1.41 -16.31
CA ASN A 396 -18.78 -2.37 -15.76
C ASN A 396 -18.27 -3.79 -16.06
N LEU A 397 -17.83 -4.50 -15.01
CA LEU A 397 -17.38 -5.90 -15.12
C LEU A 397 -18.56 -6.83 -15.42
N VAL A 398 -18.34 -7.82 -16.29
CA VAL A 398 -19.33 -8.83 -16.66
C VAL A 398 -19.69 -9.67 -15.42
N GLN A 399 -20.99 -9.86 -15.19
CA GLN A 399 -21.51 -10.60 -14.05
C GLN A 399 -21.49 -12.10 -14.36
N ASN A 400 -20.69 -12.86 -13.61
CA ASN A 400 -20.86 -14.30 -13.50
C ASN A 400 -20.74 -14.71 -12.03
N GLU A 401 -21.17 -15.93 -11.72
CA GLU A 401 -21.19 -16.46 -10.35
C GLU A 401 -19.82 -16.41 -9.68
N ASP A 402 -18.79 -16.79 -10.42
CA ASP A 402 -17.42 -16.80 -9.89
C ASP A 402 -16.93 -15.39 -9.52
N TYR A 403 -17.31 -14.36 -10.27
CA TYR A 403 -16.96 -12.98 -9.93
C TYR A 403 -17.64 -12.48 -8.63
N VAL A 404 -18.87 -12.93 -8.36
CA VAL A 404 -19.64 -12.45 -7.20
C VAL A 404 -19.08 -12.96 -5.86
N ARG A 405 -18.50 -14.17 -5.85
CA ARG A 405 -17.91 -14.81 -4.66
C ARG A 405 -16.83 -13.97 -3.97
N TYR A 406 -16.17 -13.07 -4.69
CA TYR A 406 -15.04 -12.28 -4.16
C TYR A 406 -15.37 -10.81 -3.88
N ASN A 407 -16.61 -10.38 -4.16
CA ASN A 407 -16.96 -8.97 -4.02
C ASN A 407 -17.26 -8.59 -2.58
N ALA A 408 -16.70 -7.45 -2.18
CA ALA A 408 -17.04 -6.81 -0.93
C ALA A 408 -18.53 -6.41 -0.88
N PRO A 409 -19.17 -6.44 0.30
CA PRO A 409 -20.61 -6.17 0.44
C PRO A 409 -21.03 -4.78 -0.05
N GLU A 410 -20.17 -3.77 0.06
CA GLU A 410 -20.41 -2.43 -0.49
C GLU A 410 -20.40 -2.40 -2.02
N MET A 411 -19.59 -3.25 -2.67
CA MET A 411 -19.59 -3.38 -4.13
C MET A 411 -20.81 -4.15 -4.62
N LEU A 412 -21.31 -5.11 -3.84
CA LEU A 412 -22.58 -5.77 -4.09
C LEU A 412 -23.76 -4.80 -3.93
N ARG A 413 -23.80 -4.02 -2.85
CA ARG A 413 -24.81 -2.97 -2.62
C ARG A 413 -24.84 -1.93 -3.71
N ARG A 414 -23.67 -1.43 -4.14
CA ARG A 414 -23.58 -0.50 -5.27
C ARG A 414 -24.28 -1.02 -6.51
N ARG A 415 -24.19 -2.33 -6.77
CA ARG A 415 -24.76 -2.96 -7.96
C ARG A 415 -26.23 -3.25 -7.81
N THR A 416 -26.68 -3.70 -6.64
CA THR A 416 -28.09 -4.05 -6.38
C THR A 416 -28.96 -2.83 -6.10
N ALA A 417 -28.42 -1.83 -5.39
CA ALA A 417 -29.13 -0.61 -5.01
C ALA A 417 -28.82 0.61 -5.92
N GLY A 418 -27.90 0.46 -6.88
CA GLY A 418 -27.54 1.55 -7.80
C GLY A 418 -26.80 2.72 -7.14
N ASP A 419 -26.23 2.54 -5.95
CA ASP A 419 -25.47 3.58 -5.27
C ASP A 419 -24.05 3.71 -5.86
N TYR A 420 -23.94 4.51 -6.92
CA TYR A 420 -22.68 4.77 -7.61
C TYR A 420 -21.74 5.73 -6.88
N SER A 421 -22.12 6.24 -5.70
CA SER A 421 -21.25 7.02 -4.83
C SER A 421 -20.12 6.17 -4.24
N ILE A 422 -20.37 4.87 -4.05
CA ILE A 422 -19.38 3.89 -3.54
C ILE A 422 -18.31 3.65 -4.60
N LYS A 423 -17.07 4.07 -4.31
CA LYS A 423 -15.92 3.85 -5.17
C LYS A 423 -15.26 2.50 -4.88
N TYR A 424 -14.70 1.89 -5.94
CA TYR A 424 -13.82 0.74 -5.77
C TYR A 424 -12.46 1.24 -5.30
N ASP A 425 -11.94 0.64 -4.23
CA ASP A 425 -10.66 1.00 -3.65
C ASP A 425 -9.90 -0.26 -3.19
N THR A 426 -8.76 -0.09 -2.52
CA THR A 426 -7.97 -1.21 -2.01
C THR A 426 -8.64 -1.97 -0.89
N LYS A 427 -9.63 -1.39 -0.19
CA LYS A 427 -10.40 -2.12 0.83
C LYS A 427 -11.31 -3.17 0.18
N CYS A 428 -11.75 -2.93 -1.05
CA CYS A 428 -12.44 -3.94 -1.86
C CYS A 428 -11.49 -5.11 -2.18
N GLU A 429 -10.24 -4.85 -2.55
CA GLU A 429 -9.25 -5.88 -2.87
C GLU A 429 -8.79 -6.66 -1.63
N VAL A 430 -8.66 -6.00 -0.48
CA VAL A 430 -8.38 -6.68 0.80
C VAL A 430 -9.49 -7.67 1.12
N TYR A 431 -10.75 -7.33 0.86
CA TYR A 431 -11.87 -8.26 1.02
C TYR A 431 -11.73 -9.45 0.08
N SER A 432 -11.52 -9.22 -1.21
CA SER A 432 -11.36 -10.28 -2.21
C SER A 432 -10.19 -11.20 -1.86
N PHE A 433 -9.08 -10.64 -1.37
CA PHE A 433 -7.94 -11.42 -0.90
C PHE A 433 -8.26 -12.22 0.37
N GLY A 434 -9.05 -11.67 1.30
CA GLY A 434 -9.56 -12.41 2.45
C GLY A 434 -10.33 -13.68 2.07
N ILE A 435 -11.13 -13.62 0.99
CA ILE A 435 -11.81 -14.79 0.43
C ILE A 435 -10.81 -15.81 -0.13
N ILE A 436 -9.78 -15.37 -0.87
CA ILE A 436 -8.72 -16.24 -1.38
C ILE A 436 -7.94 -16.91 -0.23
N LEU A 437 -7.64 -16.18 0.85
CA LEU A 437 -6.97 -16.75 2.03
C LEU A 437 -7.81 -17.87 2.66
N TRP A 438 -9.12 -17.69 2.80
CA TRP A 438 -10.02 -18.75 3.26
C TRP A 438 -10.01 -19.95 2.31
N GLU A 439 -10.07 -19.69 1.00
CA GLU A 439 -10.07 -20.71 -0.05
C GLU A 439 -8.78 -21.54 -0.05
N ILE A 440 -7.60 -20.93 0.14
CA ILE A 440 -6.33 -21.64 0.33
C ILE A 440 -6.35 -22.51 1.59
N ALA A 441 -6.85 -21.96 2.69
CA ALA A 441 -6.85 -22.61 3.99
C ALA A 441 -7.74 -23.87 4.00
N GLU A 442 -8.96 -23.74 3.47
CA GLU A 442 -9.99 -24.76 3.48
C GLU A 442 -9.98 -25.66 2.24
N ARG A 443 -9.27 -25.27 1.18
CA ARG A 443 -9.25 -25.96 -0.13
C ARG A 443 -10.66 -26.24 -0.65
N LYS A 444 -11.53 -25.22 -0.61
CA LYS A 444 -12.95 -25.29 -1.01
C LYS A 444 -13.33 -24.07 -1.84
N VAL A 445 -14.34 -24.24 -2.70
CA VAL A 445 -14.95 -23.12 -3.42
C VAL A 445 -15.72 -22.23 -2.43
N PRO A 446 -15.49 -20.90 -2.39
CA PRO A 446 -16.22 -20.01 -1.50
C PRO A 446 -17.71 -19.98 -1.83
N TYR A 447 -18.58 -20.10 -0.84
CA TYR A 447 -20.04 -20.00 -0.99
C TYR A 447 -20.65 -21.07 -1.91
N ASP A 448 -20.03 -22.25 -2.02
CA ASP A 448 -20.45 -23.34 -2.92
C ASP A 448 -21.85 -23.89 -2.59
N GLN A 449 -22.26 -23.79 -1.33
CA GLN A 449 -23.56 -24.19 -0.82
C GLN A 449 -24.73 -23.31 -1.31
N PHE A 450 -24.47 -22.21 -2.00
CA PHE A 450 -25.48 -21.29 -2.50
C PHE A 450 -25.68 -21.44 -4.01
N VAL A 451 -26.96 -21.52 -4.40
CA VAL A 451 -27.42 -21.97 -5.73
C VAL A 451 -27.00 -21.03 -6.87
N ASP A 452 -26.99 -19.72 -6.64
CA ASP A 452 -26.68 -18.73 -7.67
C ASP A 452 -26.01 -17.46 -7.11
N PHE A 453 -25.59 -16.56 -8.00
CA PHE A 453 -24.94 -15.32 -7.62
C PHE A 453 -25.84 -14.36 -6.82
N ILE A 454 -27.16 -14.44 -6.97
CA ILE A 454 -28.11 -13.58 -6.24
C ILE A 454 -28.17 -14.03 -4.77
N ALA A 455 -28.24 -15.34 -4.53
CA ALA A 455 -28.21 -15.94 -3.21
C ALA A 455 -26.89 -15.58 -2.49
N ILE A 456 -25.75 -15.72 -3.17
CA ILE A 456 -24.43 -15.32 -2.64
C ILE A 456 -24.42 -13.83 -2.30
N ALA A 457 -24.90 -12.96 -3.20
CA ALA A 457 -24.92 -11.53 -2.94
C ALA A 457 -25.77 -11.18 -1.70
N LYS A 458 -26.95 -11.81 -1.57
CA LYS A 458 -27.87 -11.58 -0.45
C LYS A 458 -27.27 -11.97 0.89
N ILE A 459 -26.67 -13.16 1.00
CA ILE A 459 -26.09 -13.64 2.26
C ILE A 459 -24.83 -12.86 2.64
N VAL A 460 -24.00 -12.46 1.67
CA VAL A 460 -22.80 -11.64 1.93
C VAL A 460 -23.19 -10.26 2.43
N MET A 461 -24.19 -9.63 1.82
CA MET A 461 -24.75 -8.35 2.30
C MET A 461 -25.42 -8.48 3.68
N GLY A 462 -26.01 -9.65 3.98
CA GLY A 462 -26.55 -9.99 5.29
C GLY A 462 -25.50 -10.30 6.37
N GLY A 463 -24.21 -10.26 6.03
CA GLY A 463 -23.11 -10.44 6.98
C GLY A 463 -22.58 -11.87 7.11
N TYR A 464 -23.09 -12.82 6.33
CA TYR A 464 -22.54 -14.18 6.32
C TYR A 464 -21.12 -14.19 5.78
N ARG A 465 -20.22 -14.92 6.45
CA ARG A 465 -18.86 -15.21 6.00
C ARG A 465 -18.59 -16.69 6.20
N GLU A 466 -17.73 -17.24 5.34
CA GLU A 466 -17.33 -18.62 5.48
C GLU A 466 -16.59 -18.87 6.80
N LYS A 467 -16.80 -20.07 7.36
CA LYS A 467 -16.20 -20.49 8.62
C LYS A 467 -15.03 -21.43 8.34
N PHE A 468 -14.05 -21.43 9.22
CA PHE A 468 -13.00 -22.44 9.22
C PHE A 468 -13.53 -23.76 9.79
N THR A 469 -13.02 -24.88 9.28
CA THR A 469 -13.35 -26.20 9.80
C THR A 469 -12.85 -26.33 11.24
N SER A 470 -13.66 -26.91 12.12
CA SER A 470 -13.28 -27.10 13.53
C SER A 470 -12.08 -28.05 13.64
N GLY A 471 -11.08 -27.67 14.44
CA GLY A 471 -9.85 -28.46 14.61
C GLY A 471 -8.85 -28.36 13.45
N THR A 472 -9.02 -27.38 12.54
CA THR A 472 -8.07 -27.12 11.45
C THR A 472 -6.64 -26.84 11.95
N ASP A 473 -5.65 -27.21 11.15
CA ASP A 473 -4.23 -26.95 11.37
C ASP A 473 -3.82 -25.49 11.09
N ILE A 474 -4.73 -24.71 10.51
CA ILE A 474 -4.52 -23.31 10.16
C ILE A 474 -4.35 -22.45 11.43
N PRO A 475 -3.23 -21.71 11.58
CA PRO A 475 -2.95 -20.90 12.77
C PRO A 475 -4.06 -19.90 13.09
N LYS A 476 -4.37 -19.72 14.38
CA LYS A 476 -5.40 -18.75 14.84
C LYS A 476 -5.18 -17.34 14.31
N LYS A 477 -3.91 -16.88 14.28
CA LYS A 477 -3.55 -15.56 13.72
C LYS A 477 -3.92 -15.43 12.24
N TYR A 478 -3.81 -16.50 11.45
CA TYR A 478 -4.24 -16.53 10.06
C TYR A 478 -5.76 -16.40 9.96
N GLN A 479 -6.50 -17.17 10.76
CA GLN A 479 -7.97 -17.12 10.79
C GLN A 479 -8.47 -15.71 11.18
N GLU A 480 -7.85 -15.09 12.19
CA GLU A 480 -8.14 -13.72 12.60
C GLU A 480 -7.88 -12.69 11.48
N LEU A 481 -6.77 -12.86 10.75
CA LEU A 481 -6.44 -12.01 9.60
C LEU A 481 -7.48 -12.13 8.49
N VAL A 482 -7.91 -13.36 8.17
CA VAL A 482 -9.00 -13.62 7.20
C VAL A 482 -10.28 -12.92 7.63
N ASN A 483 -10.71 -13.15 8.88
CA ASN A 483 -11.94 -12.58 9.42
C ASN A 483 -11.93 -11.03 9.40
N LYS A 484 -10.80 -10.41 9.76
CA LYS A 484 -10.63 -8.95 9.67
C LYS A 484 -10.63 -8.45 8.23
N SER A 485 -10.08 -9.21 7.29
CA SER A 485 -10.00 -8.83 5.88
C SER A 485 -11.38 -8.83 5.20
N VAL A 486 -12.29 -9.72 5.64
CA VAL A 486 -13.66 -9.81 5.10
C VAL A 486 -14.70 -9.03 5.92
N ASP A 487 -14.27 -8.11 6.78
CA ASP A 487 -15.18 -7.32 7.63
C ASP A 487 -16.23 -6.56 6.77
N PRO A 488 -17.52 -6.54 7.16
CA PRO A 488 -18.55 -5.79 6.45
C PRO A 488 -18.26 -4.30 6.31
N ASN A 489 -17.54 -3.71 7.25
CA ASN A 489 -17.11 -2.32 7.22
C ASN A 489 -15.70 -2.21 6.61
N PRO A 490 -15.54 -1.54 5.45
CA PRO A 490 -14.23 -1.33 4.82
C PRO A 490 -13.19 -0.67 5.73
N GLY A 491 -13.62 0.16 6.68
CA GLY A 491 -12.74 0.87 7.62
C GLY A 491 -12.06 -0.04 8.64
N TYR A 492 -12.63 -1.21 8.96
CA TYR A 492 -12.03 -2.18 9.88
C TYR A 492 -11.11 -3.19 9.19
N ARG A 493 -11.17 -3.27 7.87
CA ARG A 493 -10.26 -4.13 7.11
C ARG A 493 -8.83 -3.62 7.24
N PRO A 494 -7.82 -4.49 7.36
CA PRO A 494 -6.42 -4.08 7.38
C PRO A 494 -6.01 -3.41 6.05
N ILE A 495 -4.85 -2.77 6.04
CA ILE A 495 -4.18 -2.33 4.81
C ILE A 495 -3.24 -3.43 4.32
N PHE A 496 -2.92 -3.49 3.03
CA PHE A 496 -2.09 -4.56 2.46
C PHE A 496 -0.73 -4.72 3.14
N SER A 497 -0.09 -3.62 3.54
CA SER A 497 1.18 -3.66 4.29
C SER A 497 1.05 -4.42 5.62
N LYS A 498 -0.09 -4.27 6.30
CA LYS A 498 -0.39 -5.00 7.53
C LYS A 498 -0.68 -6.48 7.25
N VAL A 499 -1.48 -6.76 6.22
CA VAL A 499 -1.78 -8.14 5.80
C VAL A 499 -0.50 -8.89 5.46
N LEU A 500 0.39 -8.27 4.70
CA LEU A 500 1.67 -8.82 4.28
C LEU A 500 2.59 -9.11 5.46
N THR A 501 2.75 -8.14 6.37
CA THR A 501 3.60 -8.32 7.56
C THR A 501 3.04 -9.40 8.50
N ASP A 502 1.72 -9.48 8.66
CA ASP A 502 1.09 -10.55 9.44
C ASP A 502 1.31 -11.93 8.81
N LEU A 503 1.15 -12.06 7.50
CA LEU A 503 1.44 -13.31 6.79
C LEU A 503 2.92 -13.69 6.85
N GLN A 504 3.83 -12.72 6.74
CA GLN A 504 5.26 -12.94 6.89
C GLN A 504 5.59 -13.48 8.29
N ASP A 505 5.05 -12.87 9.33
CA ASP A 505 5.27 -13.27 10.72
C ASP A 505 4.68 -14.67 10.99
N ILE A 506 3.49 -14.97 10.45
CA ILE A 506 2.88 -16.31 10.53
C ILE A 506 3.76 -17.34 9.82
N PHE A 507 4.20 -17.05 8.60
CA PHE A 507 5.03 -17.96 7.81
C PHE A 507 6.37 -18.26 8.50
N ARG A 508 7.07 -17.22 8.98
CA ARG A 508 8.35 -17.37 9.70
C ARG A 508 8.22 -18.11 11.03
N SER A 509 7.08 -17.97 11.72
CA SER A 509 6.87 -18.68 13.00
C SER A 509 6.85 -20.21 12.85
N LEU A 510 6.64 -20.73 11.63
CA LEU A 510 6.77 -22.15 11.33
C LEU A 510 8.21 -22.59 11.04
N GLU A 511 9.10 -21.66 10.68
CA GLU A 511 10.50 -21.95 10.38
C GLU A 511 11.37 -21.97 11.63
N THR A 512 10.93 -21.34 12.72
CA THR A 512 11.61 -21.42 14.02
C THR A 512 11.17 -22.66 14.79
N PRO A 513 12.06 -23.63 15.07
CA PRO A 513 11.71 -24.73 15.97
C PRO A 513 11.40 -24.16 17.36
N THR A 514 10.23 -24.50 17.88
CA THR A 514 9.81 -24.20 19.25
C THR A 514 10.84 -24.76 20.24
N ASN A 515 11.73 -23.90 20.74
CA ASN A 515 12.53 -24.23 21.92
C ASN A 515 11.59 -24.31 23.13
N TYR A 516 11.72 -25.43 23.83
CA TYR A 516 11.01 -25.92 25.02
C TYR A 516 10.39 -24.87 25.97
N PRO A 517 9.23 -25.20 26.60
CA PRO A 517 8.70 -24.40 27.69
C PRO A 517 9.63 -24.44 28.90
N ASN A 518 10.09 -23.28 29.35
CA ASN A 518 10.73 -23.11 30.66
C ASN A 518 9.70 -23.45 31.75
N SER A 519 9.72 -24.69 32.24
CA SER A 519 9.20 -25.00 33.56
C SER A 519 10.16 -24.40 34.60
N LEU A 520 9.76 -23.30 35.22
CA LEU A 520 10.33 -22.86 36.50
C LEU A 520 10.08 -23.97 37.53
N ASN A 521 11.14 -24.71 37.88
CA ASN A 521 11.19 -25.38 39.17
C ASN A 521 11.99 -24.49 40.13
N SER A 522 11.24 -23.87 41.04
CA SER A 522 11.72 -23.31 42.29
C SER A 522 12.29 -24.42 43.18
N ASN A 523 13.34 -24.06 43.93
CA ASN A 523 13.96 -24.71 45.08
C ASN A 523 15.35 -25.28 44.79
N ILE A 524 16.38 -24.55 45.25
CA ILE A 524 17.45 -25.07 46.11
C ILE A 524 18.08 -23.88 46.85
N THR A 525 18.08 -23.98 48.17
CA THR A 525 18.67 -23.09 49.19
C THR A 525 20.21 -23.08 49.13
N PRO A 526 20.89 -22.04 49.65
CA PRO A 526 22.35 -21.91 49.55
C PRO A 526 23.08 -22.72 50.64
N PRO A 527 24.29 -23.26 50.38
CA PRO A 527 25.05 -23.97 51.40
C PRO A 527 25.90 -23.01 52.26
N VAL A 528 25.74 -23.20 53.57
CA VAL A 528 26.49 -22.59 54.67
C VAL A 528 27.85 -23.28 54.83
N GLN A 529 28.92 -22.49 54.90
CA GLN A 529 30.26 -22.95 55.30
C GLN A 529 30.30 -23.30 56.80
N LYS A 530 30.79 -24.50 57.15
CA LYS A 530 31.37 -24.76 58.48
C LYS A 530 32.48 -25.83 58.44
N MET A 531 33.64 -25.38 58.92
CA MET A 531 34.77 -26.04 59.58
C MET A 531 34.79 -27.57 59.72
N THR A 532 35.93 -28.16 59.37
CA THR A 532 36.48 -29.36 60.05
C THR A 532 37.99 -29.22 60.25
N GLN A 533 38.41 -29.14 61.51
CA GLN A 533 39.73 -29.57 61.98
C GLN A 533 39.70 -31.08 62.24
N GLY A 534 40.80 -31.80 61.97
CA GLY A 534 40.97 -33.15 62.51
C GLY A 534 42.02 -34.03 61.83
N TYR A 535 43.23 -34.00 62.40
CA TYR A 535 44.17 -35.11 62.60
C TYR A 535 44.97 -35.77 61.45
N GLU A 536 46.27 -35.46 61.49
CA GLU A 536 47.46 -36.30 61.29
C GLU A 536 47.33 -37.84 61.49
N LYS A 537 47.95 -38.64 60.60
CA LYS A 537 49.28 -39.34 60.74
C LYS A 537 49.36 -40.75 60.07
N LYS A 538 50.47 -40.90 59.31
CA LYS A 538 51.39 -42.06 59.12
C LYS A 538 51.08 -43.24 58.17
N SER A 539 51.88 -43.25 57.10
CA SER A 539 52.88 -44.29 56.69
C SER A 539 52.47 -45.75 56.54
N VAL A 540 52.56 -46.24 55.29
CA VAL A 540 53.56 -47.23 54.85
C VAL A 540 54.07 -46.79 53.47
#